data_AF-A0A7L4YS90-F1
#
_entry.id   AF-A0A7L4YS90-F1
#
_cell.length_a   1.000
_cell.length_b   1.000
_cell.length_c   1.000
_cell.angle_alpha   90.00
_cell.angle_beta   90.00
_cell.angle_gamma   90.00
#
_symmetry.space_group_name_H-M   'P 1'
#
loop_
_entity.id
_entity.type
_entity.pdbx_description
1 polymer ?
#
loop_
_entity_poly.entity_id
_entity_poly.type
_entity_poly.pdbx_seq_one_letter_code
_entity_poly.pdbx_strand_id
1 'polypeptide(L)'
;MPSWLILVLALGVLVVGVGAITAYGARRRRADRLQSAVAALRARLEGVRYRLDASPLGPAHSEATRLADAAEASLAVARDRRSLSATAEAAGMLDRADAELNRTGT
;
A
#
# COMPACT_ATOMS: atom_id res chain seq x y z
N MET A 1 17.09 37.20 -36.26
CA MET A 1 16.62 35.84 -35.90
C MET A 1 15.09 35.83 -35.98
N PRO A 2 14.44 34.83 -36.58
CA PRO A 2 13.00 34.88 -36.83
C PRO A 2 12.22 34.74 -35.51
N SER A 3 11.44 35.76 -35.16
CA SER A 3 10.62 35.83 -33.94
C SER A 3 9.62 34.67 -33.79
N TRP A 4 9.16 34.10 -34.90
CA TRP A 4 8.25 32.95 -34.91
C TRP A 4 8.89 31.67 -34.34
N LEU A 5 10.21 31.53 -34.49
CA LEU A 5 10.96 30.35 -34.01
C LEU A 5 11.06 30.37 -32.47
N ILE A 6 11.16 31.56 -31.88
CA ILE A 6 11.15 31.77 -30.43
C ILE A 6 9.77 31.43 -29.85
N LEU A 7 8.69 31.83 -30.52
CA LEU A 7 7.32 31.51 -30.08
C LEU A 7 7.04 30.00 -30.08
N VAL A 8 7.47 29.29 -31.13
CA VAL A 8 7.30 27.83 -31.20
C VAL A 8 8.10 27.12 -30.11
N LEU A 9 9.35 27.54 -29.87
CA LEU A 9 10.17 26.99 -28.79
C LEU A 9 9.57 27.26 -27.40
N ALA A 10 9.11 28.49 -27.16
CA ALA A 10 8.47 28.87 -25.90
C ALA A 10 7.20 28.06 -25.63
N LEU A 11 6.37 27.85 -26.67
CA LEU A 11 5.17 27.03 -26.58
C LEU A 11 5.50 25.56 -26.31
N GLY A 12 6.52 25.01 -26.98
CA GLY A 12 6.99 23.65 -26.75
C GLY A 12 7.49 23.43 -25.32
N VAL A 13 8.29 24.35 -24.79
CA VAL A 13 8.78 24.31 -23.40
C VAL A 13 7.62 24.41 -22.41
N LEU A 14 6.63 25.28 -22.67
CA LEU A 14 5.45 25.42 -21.82
C LEU A 14 4.65 24.11 -21.74
N VAL A 15 4.37 23.47 -22.88
CA VAL A 15 3.61 22.21 -22.94
C VAL A 15 4.35 21.09 -22.21
N VAL A 16 5.66 20.97 -22.42
CA VAL A 16 6.51 19.98 -21.73
C VAL A 16 6.55 20.25 -20.22
N GLY A 17 6.69 21.51 -19.81
CA GLY A 17 6.71 21.91 -18.41
C GLY A 17 5.39 21.59 -17.69
N VAL A 18 4.26 21.91 -18.31
CA VAL A 18 2.93 21.59 -17.76
C VAL A 18 2.71 20.07 -17.67
N GLY A 19 3.13 19.31 -18.68
CA GLY A 19 3.09 17.84 -18.64
C GLY A 19 3.94 17.25 -17.52
N ALA A 20 5.13 17.81 -17.29
CA ALA A 20 6.02 17.36 -16.22
C ALA A 20 5.45 17.66 -14.82
N ILE A 21 4.87 18.85 -14.61
CA ILE A 21 4.28 19.25 -13.33
C ILE A 21 3.06 18.39 -12.98
N THR A 22 2.17 18.13 -13.96
CA THR A 22 0.98 17.30 -13.75
C THR A 22 1.35 15.85 -13.44
N ALA A 23 2.31 15.27 -14.17
CA ALA A 23 2.83 13.93 -13.91
C ALA A 23 3.50 13.83 -12.53
N TYR A 24 4.26 14.86 -12.12
CA TYR A 24 4.86 14.93 -10.80
C TYR A 24 3.81 14.98 -9.68
N GLY A 25 2.78 15.82 -9.83
CA GLY A 25 1.67 15.92 -8.88
C GLY A 25 0.86 14.62 -8.74
N ALA A 26 0.65 13.89 -9.84
CA ALA A 26 -0.01 12.58 -9.82
C ALA A 26 0.84 11.53 -9.08
N ARG A 27 2.17 11.51 -9.30
CA ARG A 27 3.09 10.63 -8.59
C ARG A 27 3.09 10.90 -7.08
N ARG A 28 3.08 12.18 -6.67
CA ARG A 28 3.06 12.55 -5.26
C ARG A 28 1.77 12.09 -4.56
N ARG A 29 0.61 12.37 -5.15
CA ARG A 29 -0.68 11.87 -4.63
C ARG A 29 -0.74 10.34 -4.54
N ARG A 30 -0.14 9.63 -5.49
CA ARG A 30 -0.06 8.16 -5.45
C ARG A 30 0.84 7.66 -4.32
N ALA A 31 1.96 8.35 -4.06
CA ALA A 31 2.83 8.03 -2.94
C ALA A 31 2.14 8.28 -1.59
N ASP A 32 1.42 9.40 -1.45
CA ASP A 32 0.68 9.72 -0.22
C ASP A 32 -0.40 8.66 0.06
N ARG A 33 -1.16 8.25 -0.97
CA ARG A 33 -2.17 7.18 -0.85
C ARG A 33 -1.56 5.83 -0.47
N LEU A 34 -0.40 5.50 -1.02
CA LEU A 34 0.30 4.28 -0.64
C LEU A 34 0.74 4.34 0.82
N GLN A 35 1.31 5.46 1.27
CA GLN A 35 1.73 5.61 2.66
C GLN A 35 0.54 5.49 3.61
N SER A 36 -0.61 6.10 3.29
CA SER A 36 -1.83 5.94 4.09
C SER A 36 -2.33 4.50 4.11
N ALA A 37 -2.28 3.79 2.98
CA ALA A 37 -2.70 2.40 2.90
C ALA A 37 -1.79 1.46 3.72
N VAL A 38 -0.46 1.65 3.61
CA VAL A 38 0.53 0.90 4.39
C VAL A 38 0.36 1.17 5.88
N ALA A 39 0.12 2.43 6.28
CA ALA A 39 -0.10 2.78 7.67
C ALA A 39 -1.38 2.12 8.24
N ALA A 40 -2.48 2.17 7.48
CA ALA A 40 -3.73 1.51 7.87
C ALA A 40 -3.57 -0.01 8.01
N LEU A 41 -2.87 -0.65 7.06
CA LEU A 41 -2.62 -2.09 7.11
C LEU A 41 -1.70 -2.49 8.26
N ARG A 42 -0.70 -1.67 8.59
CA ARG A 42 0.14 -1.90 9.77
C ARG A 42 -0.66 -1.85 11.06
N ALA A 43 -1.58 -0.89 11.19
CA ALA A 43 -2.48 -0.82 12.35
C ALA A 43 -3.39 -2.05 12.45
N ARG A 44 -3.88 -2.56 11.32
CA ARG A 44 -4.66 -3.81 11.28
C ARG A 44 -3.84 -5.02 11.69
N LEU A 45 -2.60 -5.12 11.21
CA LEU A 45 -1.67 -6.20 11.57
C LEU A 45 -1.39 -6.23 13.07
N GLU A 46 -1.20 -5.06 13.69
CA GLU A 46 -1.07 -4.93 15.15
C GLU A 46 -2.32 -5.45 15.88
N GLY A 47 -3.52 -5.10 15.40
CA GLY A 47 -4.77 -5.60 15.96
C GLY A 47 -4.99 -7.10 15.78
N VAL A 48 -4.45 -7.71 14.72
CA VAL A 48 -4.41 -9.17 14.56
C VAL A 48 -3.44 -9.79 15.56
N ARG A 49 -2.24 -9.21 15.72
CA ARG A 49 -1.23 -9.71 16.67
C ARG A 49 -1.72 -9.66 18.11
N TYR A 50 -2.37 -8.56 18.51
CA TYR A 50 -3.01 -8.45 19.82
C TYR A 50 -4.05 -9.55 20.07
N ARG A 51 -4.87 -9.87 19.06
CA ARG A 51 -5.85 -10.96 19.18
C ARG A 51 -5.19 -12.33 19.19
N LEU A 52 -4.13 -12.54 18.42
CA LEU A 52 -3.33 -13.78 18.46
C LEU A 52 -2.79 -14.03 19.87
N ASP A 53 -2.24 -13.01 20.52
CA ASP A 53 -1.70 -13.11 21.88
C ASP A 53 -2.78 -13.46 22.91
N ALA A 54 -4.03 -13.05 22.66
CA ALA A 54 -5.19 -13.37 23.50
C ALA A 54 -5.91 -14.67 23.12
N SER A 55 -5.55 -15.32 22.02
CA SER A 55 -6.25 -16.49 21.47
C SER A 55 -5.66 -17.80 21.99
N PRO A 56 -6.49 -18.84 22.24
CA PRO A 56 -5.99 -20.15 22.65
C PRO A 56 -5.10 -20.80 21.57
N LEU A 57 -4.04 -21.48 22.00
CA LEU A 57 -3.12 -22.17 21.09
C LEU A 57 -3.84 -23.35 20.42
N GLY A 58 -3.87 -23.33 19.09
CA GLY A 58 -4.55 -24.34 18.26
C GLY A 58 -4.25 -24.18 16.76
N PRO A 59 -4.80 -25.05 15.90
CA PRO A 59 -4.53 -25.02 14.46
C PRO A 59 -4.92 -23.68 13.81
N ALA A 60 -6.02 -23.06 14.24
CA ALA A 60 -6.44 -21.73 13.77
C ALA A 60 -5.46 -20.63 14.20
N HIS A 61 -4.87 -20.72 15.39
CA HIS A 61 -3.82 -19.80 15.84
C HIS A 61 -2.57 -19.92 14.95
N SER A 62 -2.12 -21.15 14.65
CA SER A 62 -0.98 -21.37 13.75
C SER A 62 -1.24 -20.92 12.31
N GLU A 63 -2.49 -20.95 11.85
CA GLU A 63 -2.89 -20.43 10.54
C GLU A 63 -2.95 -18.90 10.52
N ALA A 64 -3.58 -18.28 11.52
CA ALA A 64 -3.64 -16.83 11.67
C ALA A 64 -2.25 -16.20 11.83
N THR A 65 -1.32 -16.85 12.56
CA THR A 65 0.08 -16.42 12.64
C THR A 65 0.76 -16.46 11.28
N ARG A 66 0.61 -17.55 10.51
CA ARG A 66 1.17 -17.66 9.16
C ARG A 66 0.63 -16.58 8.23
N LEU A 67 -0.67 -16.28 8.31
CA LEU A 67 -1.30 -15.21 7.52
C LEU A 67 -0.81 -13.82 7.92
N ALA A 68 -0.62 -13.56 9.21
CA ALA A 68 -0.08 -12.30 9.71
C ALA A 68 1.37 -12.09 9.24
N ASP A 69 2.23 -13.11 9.34
CA ASP A 69 3.62 -13.02 8.90
C ASP A 69 3.73 -12.85 7.37
N ALA A 70 2.85 -13.51 6.60
CA ALA A 70 2.77 -13.32 5.15
C ALA A 70 2.29 -11.91 4.76
N ALA A 71 1.33 -11.33 5.52
CA ALA A 71 0.89 -9.97 5.32
C ALA A 71 1.99 -8.96 5.64
N GLU A 72 2.79 -9.20 6.68
CA GLU A 72 3.96 -8.38 7.04
C GLU A 72 5.01 -8.40 5.93
N ALA A 73 5.36 -9.57 5.40
CA ALA A 73 6.28 -9.70 4.27
C ALA A 73 5.75 -8.96 3.03
N SER A 74 4.46 -9.09 2.74
CA SER A 74 3.81 -8.40 1.62
C SER A 74 3.82 -6.89 1.78
N LEU A 75 3.62 -6.38 3.00
CA LEU A 75 3.73 -4.95 3.33
C LEU A 75 5.16 -4.43 3.17
N ALA A 76 6.16 -5.21 3.56
CA ALA A 76 7.56 -4.86 3.36
C ALA A 76 7.87 -4.70 1.86
N VAL A 77 7.43 -5.64 1.02
CA VAL A 77 7.55 -5.57 -0.44
C VAL A 77 6.75 -4.40 -1.03
N ALA A 78 5.54 -4.16 -0.53
CA ALA A 78 4.70 -3.04 -0.96
C ALA A 78 5.38 -1.69 -0.71
N ARG A 79 6.03 -1.53 0.44
CA ARG A 79 6.78 -0.32 0.82
C ARG A 79 8.02 -0.14 -0.04
N ASP A 80 8.80 -1.21 -0.24
CA ASP A 80 10.04 -1.19 -1.03
C ASP A 80 9.76 -0.87 -2.50
N ARG A 81 8.84 -1.61 -3.13
CA ARG A 81 8.51 -1.46 -4.55
C ARG A 81 7.47 -0.37 -4.84
N ARG A 82 6.97 0.30 -3.81
CA ARG A 82 5.82 1.22 -3.87
C ARG A 82 4.60 0.62 -4.59
N SER A 83 4.31 -0.65 -4.30
CA SER A 83 3.26 -1.41 -5.00
C SER A 83 1.93 -1.40 -4.26
N LEU A 84 0.90 -0.85 -4.90
CA LEU A 84 -0.48 -0.88 -4.39
C LEU A 84 -1.11 -2.27 -4.47
N SER A 85 -0.72 -3.13 -5.43
CA SER A 85 -1.25 -4.48 -5.51
C SER A 85 -0.85 -5.33 -4.30
N ALA A 86 0.40 -5.18 -3.85
CA ALA A 86 0.91 -5.86 -2.66
C ALA A 86 0.21 -5.39 -1.36
N THR A 87 -0.27 -4.13 -1.30
CA THR A 87 -1.10 -3.69 -0.18
C THR A 87 -2.50 -4.34 -0.18
N ALA A 88 -3.09 -4.59 -1.35
CA ALA A 88 -4.38 -5.26 -1.44
C ALA A 88 -4.29 -6.75 -1.07
N GLU A 89 -3.19 -7.40 -1.45
CA GLU A 89 -2.89 -8.78 -1.07
C GLU A 89 -2.72 -8.92 0.46
N ALA A 90 -1.94 -8.05 1.09
CA ALA A 90 -1.80 -8.00 2.54
C ALA A 90 -3.15 -7.76 3.25
N ALA A 91 -4.02 -6.91 2.70
CA ALA A 91 -5.35 -6.68 3.22
C ALA A 91 -6.18 -7.97 3.27
N GLY A 92 -6.21 -8.72 2.15
CA GLY A 92 -6.95 -9.98 2.07
C GLY A 92 -6.40 -11.07 2.99
N MET A 93 -5.09 -11.10 3.25
CA MET A 93 -4.49 -12.00 4.24
C MET A 93 -4.94 -11.67 5.66
N LEU A 94 -5.00 -10.38 6.02
CA LEU A 94 -5.48 -9.92 7.32
C LEU A 94 -6.98 -10.18 7.50
N ASP A 95 -7.80 -10.00 6.46
CA ASP A 95 -9.23 -10.35 6.50
C ASP A 95 -9.45 -11.85 6.80
N ARG A 96 -8.62 -12.72 6.22
CA ARG A 96 -8.68 -14.17 6.52
C ARG A 96 -8.19 -14.48 7.93
N ALA A 97 -7.11 -13.87 8.39
CA ALA A 97 -6.60 -14.06 9.75
C ALA A 97 -7.66 -13.68 10.79
N ASP A 98 -8.37 -12.57 10.56
CA ASP A 98 -9.52 -12.16 11.38
C ASP A 98 -10.64 -13.20 11.40
N ALA A 99 -10.98 -13.74 10.23
CA ALA A 99 -12.03 -14.73 10.11
C ALA A 99 -11.68 -16.03 10.86
N GLU A 100 -10.43 -16.47 10.82
CA GLU A 100 -9.95 -17.64 11.56
C GLU A 100 -10.01 -17.41 13.08
N LEU A 101 -9.55 -16.25 13.55
CA LEU A 101 -9.59 -15.89 14.98
C LEU A 101 -11.03 -15.79 15.51
N ASN A 102 -11.96 -15.26 14.71
CA ASN A 102 -13.37 -15.18 15.08
C ASN A 102 -14.05 -16.56 15.13
N ARG A 103 -13.58 -17.53 14.34
CA ARG A 103 -14.14 -18.88 14.31
C ARG A 103 -13.81 -19.69 15.58
N THR A 104 -12.73 -19.36 16.26
CA THR A 104 -12.31 -20.01 17.52
C THR A 104 -12.76 -19.27 18.78
N GLY A 105 -13.43 -18.12 18.64
CA GLY A 105 -13.94 -17.32 19.77
C GLY A 105 -15.32 -17.73 20.30
N THR A 106 -15.91 -18.82 19.81
CA THR A 106 -17.13 -19.47 20.33
C THR A 106 -16.80 -20.75 21.05
#